data_AF-A0A3G4WAF7-F1
#
_entry.id   AF-A0A3G4WAF7-F1
#
_cell.length_a   1.000
_cell.length_b   1.000
_cell.length_c   1.000
_cell.angle_alpha   90.00
_cell.angle_beta   90.00
_cell.angle_gamma   90.00
#
_symmetry.space_group_name_H-M   'P 1'
#
loop_
_entity.id
_entity.type
_entity.pdbx_description
1 polymer ?
#
loop_
_entity_poly.entity_id
_entity_poly.type
_entity_poly.pdbx_seq_one_letter_code
_entity_poly.pdbx_strand_id
1 'polypeptide(L)'
;MGLFLGFGIGGVVLLAASLVFDGVLEGVFDGVLDGLFDGWLSLPVIAGFVSMLGFTGAIVLGSTGLGQGAAATAGVLAGAGAGWATYGFSRALQRDGDGSAPHQADLVGSAGRVVTAIPADGYGEVLLSLGGQPLKYAATADAPLERGAEIWVTATPSTTSVSVRAVKR
;
A
#
# COMPACT_ATOMS: atom_id res chain seq x y z
N MET A 1 -38.75 6.84 -7.43
CA MET A 1 -38.19 5.60 -6.86
C MET A 1 -37.26 4.88 -7.84
N GLY A 2 -37.71 4.54 -9.06
CA GLY A 2 -36.94 3.71 -10.00
C GLY A 2 -35.54 4.24 -10.35
N LEU A 3 -35.38 5.55 -10.55
CA LEU A 3 -34.07 6.15 -10.85
C LEU A 3 -33.06 5.95 -9.71
N PHE A 4 -33.46 6.21 -8.47
CA PHE A 4 -32.61 6.01 -7.29
C PHE A 4 -32.23 4.53 -7.10
N LEU A 5 -33.18 3.62 -7.28
CA LEU A 5 -32.90 2.18 -7.24
C LEU A 5 -31.98 1.74 -8.37
N GLY A 6 -32.12 2.31 -9.56
CA GLY A 6 -31.23 2.09 -10.69
C GLY A 6 -29.79 2.51 -10.39
N PHE A 7 -29.59 3.68 -9.79
CA PHE A 7 -28.26 4.09 -9.31
C PHE A 7 -27.74 3.15 -8.21
N GLY A 8 -28.59 2.75 -7.26
CA GLY A 8 -28.23 1.85 -6.17
C GLY A 8 -27.68 0.51 -6.67
N ILE A 9 -28.47 -0.16 -7.52
CA ILE A 9 -28.14 -1.44 -8.13
C ILE A 9 -26.97 -1.31 -9.11
N GLY A 10 -26.99 -0.27 -9.95
CA GLY A 10 -25.91 -0.01 -10.90
C GLY A 10 -24.57 0.17 -10.22
N GLY A 11 -24.54 0.88 -9.08
CA GLY A 11 -23.36 1.00 -8.24
C GLY A 11 -22.88 -0.35 -7.69
N VAL A 12 -23.79 -1.22 -7.22
CA VAL A 12 -23.42 -2.57 -6.75
C VAL A 12 -22.86 -3.44 -7.88
N VAL A 13 -23.50 -3.42 -9.04
CA VAL A 13 -23.03 -4.17 -10.22
C VAL A 13 -21.66 -3.68 -10.65
N LEU A 14 -21.43 -2.37 -10.65
CA LEU A 14 -20.12 -1.79 -10.95
C LEU A 14 -19.08 -2.21 -9.91
N LEU A 15 -19.45 -2.24 -8.62
CA LEU A 15 -18.55 -2.68 -7.54
C LEU A 15 -18.19 -4.17 -7.69
N ALA A 16 -19.17 -5.02 -7.98
CA ALA A 16 -18.96 -6.43 -8.24
C ALA A 16 -18.09 -6.65 -9.48
N ALA A 17 -18.30 -5.90 -10.56
CA ALA A 17 -17.46 -5.94 -11.74
C ALA A 17 -16.02 -5.50 -11.44
N SER A 18 -15.84 -4.41 -10.68
CA SER A 18 -14.53 -3.94 -10.24
C SER A 18 -13.79 -5.02 -9.46
N LEU A 19 -14.47 -5.74 -8.57
CA LEU A 19 -13.86 -6.80 -7.76
C LEU A 19 -13.50 -8.03 -8.59
N VAL A 20 -14.32 -8.39 -9.58
CA VAL A 20 -14.10 -9.58 -10.43
C VAL A 20 -13.02 -9.34 -11.49
N PHE A 21 -12.97 -8.15 -12.06
CA PHE A 21 -12.04 -7.77 -13.12
C PHE A 21 -10.98 -6.79 -12.62
N ASP A 22 -10.60 -6.96 -11.36
CA ASP A 22 -9.57 -6.16 -10.68
C ASP A 22 -8.28 -6.15 -11.53
N GLY A 23 -7.65 -4.98 -11.70
CA GLY A 23 -6.49 -4.77 -12.58
C GLY A 23 -6.77 -4.61 -14.08
N VAL A 24 -7.80 -5.26 -14.67
CA VAL A 24 -8.16 -5.05 -16.10
C VAL A 24 -9.03 -3.81 -16.27
N LEU A 25 -10.07 -3.68 -15.44
CA LEU A 25 -10.89 -2.47 -15.41
C LEU A 25 -10.06 -1.28 -14.92
N GLU A 26 -9.25 -1.47 -13.88
CA GLU A 26 -8.34 -0.42 -13.42
C GLU A 26 -7.34 -0.03 -14.51
N GLY A 27 -6.67 -0.96 -15.19
CA GLY A 27 -5.72 -0.61 -16.26
C GLY A 27 -6.35 0.10 -17.47
N VAL A 28 -7.64 -0.13 -17.78
CA VAL A 28 -8.35 0.56 -18.86
C VAL A 28 -8.87 1.93 -18.42
N PHE A 29 -9.30 2.07 -17.17
CA PHE A 29 -9.84 3.32 -16.62
C PHE A 29 -8.75 4.26 -16.06
N ASP A 30 -7.62 3.73 -15.57
CA ASP A 30 -6.44 4.49 -15.14
C ASP A 30 -5.99 5.43 -16.26
N GLY A 31 -5.83 4.91 -17.48
CA GLY A 31 -5.42 5.74 -18.63
C GLY A 31 -6.36 6.91 -18.98
N VAL A 32 -7.60 6.93 -18.49
CA VAL A 32 -8.58 8.01 -18.70
C VAL A 32 -8.74 8.91 -17.47
N LEU A 33 -8.47 8.39 -16.26
CA LEU A 33 -8.70 9.08 -14.99
C LEU A 33 -7.40 9.56 -14.31
N ASP A 34 -6.22 9.03 -14.68
CA ASP A 34 -4.92 9.29 -14.04
C ASP A 34 -4.47 10.75 -14.10
N GLY A 35 -4.92 11.51 -15.10
CA GLY A 35 -4.44 12.88 -15.31
C GLY A 35 -4.89 13.89 -14.26
N LEU A 36 -5.89 13.58 -13.41
CA LEU A 36 -6.54 14.59 -12.58
C LEU A 36 -6.64 14.25 -11.08
N PHE A 37 -6.69 12.97 -10.67
CA PHE A 37 -6.96 12.60 -9.28
C PHE A 37 -6.31 11.26 -8.84
N ASP A 38 -4.98 11.25 -8.77
CA ASP A 38 -4.11 10.18 -8.26
C ASP A 38 -4.72 9.46 -7.02
N GLY A 39 -5.36 8.31 -7.24
CA GLY A 39 -6.01 7.48 -6.21
C GLY A 39 -7.30 8.02 -5.54
N TRP A 40 -7.76 9.23 -5.86
CA TRP A 40 -8.97 9.81 -5.25
C TRP A 40 -10.28 9.34 -5.89
N LEU A 41 -10.21 8.88 -7.13
CA LEU A 41 -11.35 8.46 -7.97
C LEU A 41 -11.22 6.99 -8.41
N SER A 42 -10.89 6.09 -7.49
CA SER A 42 -10.87 4.66 -7.80
C SER A 42 -12.27 4.15 -8.17
N LEU A 43 -12.33 3.18 -9.09
CA LEU A 43 -13.58 2.54 -9.51
C LEU A 43 -14.44 2.04 -8.32
N PRO A 44 -13.87 1.43 -7.26
CA PRO A 44 -14.61 1.05 -6.06
C PRO A 44 -15.22 2.24 -5.31
N VAL A 45 -14.52 3.38 -5.22
CA VAL A 45 -15.02 4.59 -4.54
C VAL A 45 -16.21 5.17 -5.29
N ILE A 46 -16.14 5.24 -6.63
CA ILE A 46 -17.24 5.70 -7.49
C ILE A 46 -18.44 4.75 -7.36
N ALA A 47 -18.20 3.44 -7.45
CA ALA A 47 -19.24 2.43 -7.33
C ALA A 47 -19.95 2.50 -5.97
N GLY A 48 -19.19 2.64 -4.88
CA GLY A 48 -19.70 2.82 -3.52
C GLY A 48 -20.52 4.11 -3.37
N PHE A 49 -20.01 5.24 -3.91
CA PHE A 49 -20.73 6.51 -3.92
C PHE A 49 -22.08 6.41 -4.65
N VAL A 50 -22.08 5.88 -5.87
CA VAL A 50 -23.28 5.75 -6.70
C VAL A 50 -24.30 4.82 -6.05
N SER A 51 -23.82 3.73 -5.44
CA SER A 51 -24.67 2.79 -4.71
C SER A 51 -25.32 3.44 -3.49
N MET A 52 -24.55 4.12 -2.65
CA MET A 52 -25.06 4.79 -1.43
C MET A 52 -25.96 5.97 -1.76
N LEU A 53 -25.67 6.73 -2.82
CA LEU A 53 -26.56 7.79 -3.33
C LEU A 53 -27.91 7.20 -3.74
N GLY A 54 -27.88 6.12 -4.51
CA GLY A 54 -29.07 5.47 -5.02
C GLY A 54 -29.93 4.85 -3.93
N PHE A 55 -29.34 4.04 -3.04
CA PHE A 55 -30.09 3.39 -1.96
C PHE A 55 -30.59 4.39 -0.92
N THR A 56 -29.77 5.35 -0.51
CA THR A 56 -30.20 6.39 0.45
C THR A 56 -31.31 7.24 -0.15
N GLY A 57 -31.18 7.66 -1.42
CA GLY A 57 -32.23 8.41 -2.10
C GLY A 57 -33.53 7.61 -2.25
N ALA A 58 -33.44 6.31 -2.52
CA ALA A 58 -34.61 5.44 -2.59
C ALA A 58 -35.30 5.30 -1.22
N ILE A 59 -34.52 5.10 -0.14
CA ILE A 59 -35.03 5.00 1.23
C ILE A 59 -35.70 6.30 1.65
N VAL A 60 -35.05 7.45 1.45
CA VAL A 60 -35.60 8.76 1.85
C VAL A 60 -36.88 9.05 1.09
N LEU A 61 -36.88 8.87 -0.23
CA LEU A 61 -38.07 9.12 -1.05
C LEU A 61 -39.23 8.17 -0.69
N GLY A 62 -38.94 6.93 -0.33
CA GLY A 62 -39.95 5.92 0.00
C GLY A 62 -40.47 5.94 1.44
N SER A 63 -39.68 6.45 2.39
CA SER A 63 -40.04 6.44 3.82
C SER A 63 -40.54 7.77 4.36
N THR A 64 -40.06 8.89 3.83
CA THR A 64 -40.34 10.22 4.40
C THR A 64 -41.37 11.03 3.62
N GLY A 65 -41.70 10.61 2.39
CA GLY A 65 -42.55 11.40 1.48
C GLY A 65 -41.94 12.76 1.07
N LEU A 66 -40.71 13.05 1.51
CA LEU A 66 -39.97 14.24 1.11
C LEU A 66 -39.65 14.11 -0.39
N GLY A 67 -39.93 15.17 -1.15
CA GLY A 67 -39.80 15.17 -2.61
C GLY A 67 -38.40 14.82 -3.11
N GLN A 68 -38.27 14.63 -4.42
CA GLN A 68 -37.03 14.15 -5.06
C GLN A 68 -35.78 14.97 -4.71
N GLY A 69 -35.93 16.28 -4.47
CA GLY A 69 -34.83 17.15 -4.07
C GLY A 69 -34.19 16.73 -2.74
N ALA A 70 -34.98 16.48 -1.70
CA ALA A 70 -34.49 16.07 -0.38
C ALA A 70 -33.86 14.67 -0.41
N ALA A 71 -34.46 13.76 -1.18
CA ALA A 71 -33.90 12.42 -1.41
C ALA A 71 -32.54 12.48 -2.10
N ALA A 72 -32.38 13.34 -3.11
CA ALA A 72 -31.09 13.53 -3.78
C ALA A 72 -30.04 14.14 -2.84
N THR A 73 -30.41 15.14 -2.02
CA THR A 73 -29.45 15.77 -1.08
C THR A 73 -28.97 14.76 -0.03
N ALA A 74 -29.89 14.00 0.56
CA ALA A 74 -29.53 12.95 1.51
C ALA A 74 -28.66 11.87 0.87
N GLY A 75 -28.97 11.47 -0.37
CA GLY A 75 -28.15 10.54 -1.14
C GLY A 75 -26.74 11.04 -1.40
N VAL A 76 -26.58 12.30 -1.80
CA VAL A 76 -25.25 12.90 -2.03
C VAL A 76 -24.44 12.96 -0.74
N LEU A 77 -25.05 13.35 0.39
CA LEU A 77 -24.35 13.41 1.68
C LEU A 77 -23.91 12.02 2.15
N ALA A 78 -24.79 11.01 2.05
CA ALA A 78 -24.46 9.64 2.41
C ALA A 78 -23.40 9.03 1.47
N GLY A 79 -23.51 9.28 0.16
CA GLY A 79 -22.54 8.85 -0.83
C GLY A 79 -21.17 9.47 -0.57
N ALA A 80 -21.10 10.78 -0.31
CA ALA A 80 -19.85 11.47 0.00
C ALA A 80 -19.20 10.92 1.29
N GLY A 81 -20.00 10.65 2.33
CA GLY A 81 -19.51 10.01 3.56
C GLY A 81 -18.94 8.61 3.30
N ALA A 82 -19.62 7.80 2.50
CA ALA A 82 -19.14 6.47 2.12
C ALA A 82 -17.85 6.53 1.29
N GLY A 83 -17.79 7.42 0.29
CA GLY A 83 -16.59 7.62 -0.53
C GLY A 83 -15.40 8.08 0.30
N TRP A 84 -15.60 9.03 1.23
CA TRP A 84 -14.57 9.48 2.15
C TRP A 84 -14.07 8.37 3.07
N ALA A 85 -14.98 7.56 3.62
CA ALA A 85 -14.62 6.42 4.47
C ALA A 85 -13.78 5.38 3.71
N THR A 86 -14.19 5.02 2.49
CA THR A 86 -13.45 4.07 1.64
C THR A 86 -12.06 4.60 1.27
N TYR A 87 -11.97 5.88 0.88
CA TYR A 87 -10.70 6.54 0.61
C TYR A 87 -9.79 6.56 1.85
N GLY A 88 -10.33 6.96 2.99
CA GLY A 88 -9.60 7.01 4.26
C GLY A 88 -9.06 5.64 4.67
N PHE A 89 -9.86 4.58 4.50
CA PHE A 89 -9.45 3.22 4.79
C PHE A 89 -8.35 2.72 3.84
N SER A 90 -8.51 2.94 2.53
CA SER A 90 -7.49 2.59 1.55
C SER A 90 -6.16 3.28 1.84
N ARG A 91 -6.20 4.59 2.16
CA ARG A 91 -5.02 5.37 2.51
C ARG A 91 -4.38 4.93 3.84
N ALA A 92 -5.19 4.51 4.81
CA ALA A 92 -4.67 3.97 6.06
C ALA A 92 -3.89 2.67 5.83
N LEU A 93 -4.42 1.76 5.00
CA LEU A 93 -3.74 0.52 4.64
C LEU A 93 -2.45 0.75 3.84
N GLN A 94 -2.44 1.72 2.93
CA GLN A 94 -1.24 2.05 2.14
C GLN A 94 -0.14 2.70 2.98
N ARG A 95 -0.50 3.43 4.04
CA ARG A 95 0.48 4.07 4.94
C ARG A 95 1.34 3.07 5.71
N ASP A 96 0.87 1.86 5.94
CA ASP A 96 1.66 0.81 6.61
C ASP A 96 2.80 0.27 5.71
N GLY A 97 2.78 0.56 4.41
CA GLY A 97 3.85 0.21 3.47
C GLY A 97 5.02 1.20 3.44
N ASP A 98 4.90 2.35 4.11
CA ASP A 98 5.87 3.45 4.07
C ASP A 98 6.96 3.33 5.16
N GLY A 99 7.31 2.09 5.52
CA GLY A 99 8.62 1.83 6.13
C GLY A 99 9.67 2.28 5.12
N SER A 100 10.25 3.46 5.36
CA SER A 100 11.15 4.15 4.43
C SER A 100 12.06 3.16 3.73
N ALA A 101 12.07 3.17 2.39
CA ALA A 101 12.88 2.25 1.61
C ALA A 101 14.29 2.17 2.22
N PRO A 102 14.79 0.98 2.59
CA PRO A 102 15.99 0.82 3.39
C PRO A 102 17.12 1.72 2.89
N HIS A 103 17.43 2.77 3.65
CA HIS A 103 18.43 3.73 3.22
C HIS A 103 19.82 3.24 3.58
N GLN A 104 20.80 3.57 2.75
CA GLN A 104 22.18 3.19 2.98
C GLN A 104 22.69 3.69 4.35
N ALA A 105 22.18 4.83 4.83
CA ALA A 105 22.51 5.35 6.16
C ALA A 105 22.01 4.45 7.31
N ASP A 106 20.91 3.73 7.11
CA ASP A 106 20.29 2.87 8.13
C ASP A 106 20.98 1.50 8.24
N LEU A 107 21.87 1.18 7.30
CA LEU A 107 22.66 -0.04 7.34
C LEU A 107 23.73 0.00 8.44
N VAL A 108 24.30 1.17 8.76
CA VAL A 108 25.37 1.29 9.76
C VAL A 108 24.80 1.05 11.15
N GLY A 109 25.41 0.12 11.90
CA GLY A 109 24.92 -0.32 13.21
C GLY A 109 23.87 -1.44 13.14
N SER A 110 23.41 -1.84 11.95
CA SER A 110 22.54 -3.00 11.80
C SER A 110 23.29 -4.30 12.13
N ALA A 111 22.57 -5.24 12.73
CA ALA A 111 23.06 -6.57 13.02
C ALA A 111 22.68 -7.56 11.92
N GLY A 112 23.54 -8.56 11.72
CA GLY A 112 23.29 -9.60 10.74
C GLY A 112 24.19 -10.80 10.94
N ARG A 113 24.19 -11.67 9.93
CA ARG A 113 24.91 -12.94 9.96
C ARG A 113 25.62 -13.22 8.65
N VAL A 114 26.83 -13.78 8.75
CA VAL A 114 27.61 -14.20 7.59
C VAL A 114 26.97 -15.43 6.93
N VAL A 115 26.67 -15.34 5.63
CA VAL A 115 26.13 -16.44 4.80
C VAL A 115 27.25 -17.15 4.06
N THR A 116 28.17 -16.37 3.48
CA THR A 116 29.37 -16.85 2.79
C THR A 116 30.57 -16.27 3.51
N ALA A 117 31.51 -17.14 3.90
CA ALA A 117 32.68 -16.75 4.68
C ALA A 117 33.42 -15.56 4.05
N ILE A 118 33.85 -14.62 4.87
CA ILE A 118 34.54 -13.41 4.44
C ILE A 118 36.03 -13.63 4.68
N PRO A 119 36.86 -13.73 3.62
CA PRO A 119 38.31 -13.81 3.77
C PRO A 119 38.91 -12.46 4.19
N ALA A 120 40.14 -12.47 4.69
CA ALA A 120 40.81 -11.26 5.19
C ALA A 120 41.04 -10.18 4.12
N ASP A 121 41.09 -10.56 2.83
CA ASP A 121 41.33 -9.65 1.72
C ASP A 121 40.41 -9.98 0.54
N GLY A 122 39.11 -10.00 0.80
CA GLY A 122 38.11 -10.28 -0.22
C GLY A 122 36.67 -10.07 0.25
N TYR A 123 35.73 -10.46 -0.61
CA TYR A 123 34.30 -10.30 -0.37
C TYR A 123 33.67 -11.62 0.06
N GLY A 124 32.81 -11.56 1.07
CA GLY A 124 31.83 -12.59 1.35
C GLY A 124 30.41 -12.04 1.22
N GLU A 125 29.44 -12.76 1.79
CA GLU A 125 28.04 -12.33 1.80
C GLU A 125 27.49 -12.36 3.22
N VAL A 126 26.73 -11.32 3.56
CA VAL A 126 26.00 -11.23 4.83
C VAL A 126 24.51 -11.07 4.58
N LEU A 127 23.73 -11.55 5.54
CA LEU A 127 22.30 -11.34 5.63
C LEU A 127 22.05 -10.34 6.74
N LEU A 128 21.58 -9.15 6.38
CA LEU A 128 21.19 -8.08 7.29
C LEU A 128 19.67 -8.10 7.47
N SER A 129 19.18 -7.73 8.65
CA SER A 129 17.74 -7.55 8.88
C SER A 129 17.42 -6.07 8.95
N LEU A 130 16.74 -5.54 7.92
CA LEU A 130 16.30 -4.16 7.86
C LEU A 130 14.77 -4.13 7.85
N GLY A 131 14.16 -3.49 8.84
CA GLY A 131 12.70 -3.45 8.97
C GLY A 131 12.06 -4.84 9.06
N GLY A 132 12.78 -5.84 9.57
CA GLY A 132 12.30 -7.24 9.63
C GLY A 132 12.47 -8.04 8.33
N GLN A 133 12.96 -7.44 7.25
CA GLN A 133 13.22 -8.13 5.98
C GLN A 133 14.70 -8.56 5.89
N PRO A 134 14.98 -9.82 5.53
CA PRO A 134 16.34 -10.30 5.31
C PRO A 134 16.87 -9.86 3.95
N LEU A 135 17.90 -9.03 3.92
CA LEU A 135 18.55 -8.55 2.71
C LEU A 135 20.00 -9.04 2.64
N LYS A 136 20.42 -9.46 1.44
CA LYS A 136 21.79 -9.89 1.18
C LYS A 136 22.65 -8.73 0.69
N TYR A 137 23.84 -8.61 1.28
CA TYR A 137 24.85 -7.65 0.86
C TYR A 137 26.20 -8.34 0.71
N ALA A 138 27.01 -7.85 -0.21
CA ALA A 138 28.44 -8.18 -0.23
C ALA A 138 29.09 -7.57 1.01
N ALA A 139 30.02 -8.29 1.63
CA ALA A 139 30.64 -7.85 2.86
C ALA A 139 32.16 -7.97 2.85
N THR A 140 32.82 -6.97 3.42
CA THR A 140 34.25 -6.98 3.73
C THR A 140 34.45 -6.85 5.25
N ALA A 141 35.53 -7.42 5.77
CA ALA A 141 35.83 -7.40 7.19
C ALA A 141 37.34 -7.23 7.42
N ASP A 142 37.72 -6.56 8.51
CA ASP A 142 39.12 -6.35 8.91
C ASP A 142 39.83 -7.67 9.29
N ALA A 143 39.06 -8.70 9.65
CA ALA A 143 39.51 -10.03 10.02
C ALA A 143 38.63 -11.08 9.36
N PRO A 144 39.16 -12.29 9.06
CA PRO A 144 38.39 -13.34 8.43
C PRO A 144 37.22 -13.78 9.31
N LEU A 145 36.03 -13.91 8.71
CA LEU A 145 34.80 -14.29 9.39
C LEU A 145 34.21 -15.56 8.78
N GLU A 146 33.98 -16.55 9.64
CA GLU A 146 33.37 -17.82 9.26
C GLU A 146 31.87 -17.67 9.00
N ARG A 147 31.33 -18.62 8.23
CA ARG A 147 29.90 -18.70 7.98
C ARG A 147 29.14 -18.83 9.31
N GLY A 148 28.11 -18.02 9.46
CA GLY A 148 27.25 -18.01 10.64
C GLY A 148 27.73 -17.12 11.78
N ALA A 149 28.83 -16.38 11.63
CA ALA A 149 29.26 -15.39 12.61
C ALA A 149 28.24 -14.23 12.70
N GLU A 150 27.99 -13.75 13.92
CA GLU A 150 27.21 -12.54 14.19
C GLU A 150 28.08 -11.31 13.92
N ILE A 151 27.55 -10.37 13.14
CA ILE A 151 28.27 -9.18 12.70
C ILE A 151 27.44 -7.91 12.89
N TRP A 152 28.13 -6.79 13.05
CA TRP A 152 27.57 -5.45 12.95
C TRP A 152 28.20 -4.70 11.78
N VAL A 153 27.38 -3.94 11.06
CA VAL A 153 27.85 -3.08 9.95
C VAL A 153 28.54 -1.84 10.52
N THR A 154 29.76 -1.59 10.08
CA THR A 154 30.58 -0.44 10.49
C THR A 154 30.56 0.67 9.46
N ALA A 155 30.47 0.33 8.18
CA ALA A 155 30.43 1.30 7.08
C ALA A 155 29.75 0.72 5.84
N THR A 156 29.35 1.59 4.92
CA THR A 156 28.70 1.24 3.66
C THR A 156 29.53 1.79 2.49
N PRO A 157 30.58 1.09 2.04
CA PRO A 157 31.42 1.54 0.93
C PRO A 157 30.67 1.69 -0.39
N SER A 158 29.59 0.93 -0.62
CA SER A 158 28.71 1.10 -1.78
C SER A 158 27.27 0.73 -1.46
N THR A 159 26.36 0.93 -2.42
CA THR A 159 24.93 0.57 -2.29
C THR A 159 24.69 -0.94 -2.15
N THR A 160 25.67 -1.77 -2.55
CA THR A 160 25.58 -3.24 -2.53
C THR A 160 26.62 -3.91 -1.64
N SER A 161 27.49 -3.12 -1.00
CA SER A 161 28.60 -3.60 -0.19
C SER A 161 28.68 -2.92 1.16
N VAL A 162 28.90 -3.71 2.21
CA VAL A 162 29.00 -3.28 3.61
C VAL A 162 30.32 -3.73 4.23
N SER A 163 30.92 -2.88 5.05
CA SER A 163 32.01 -3.28 5.92
C SER A 163 31.43 -3.74 7.25
N VAL A 164 31.89 -4.89 7.75
CA VAL A 164 31.33 -5.53 8.93
C VAL A 164 32.41 -5.96 9.91
N ARG A 165 32.04 -6.00 11.19
CA ARG A 165 32.90 -6.51 12.27
C ARG A 165 32.16 -7.55 13.08
N ALA A 166 32.88 -8.56 13.56
CA ALA A 166 32.33 -9.57 14.46
C ALA A 166 31.85 -8.93 15.77
N VAL A 167 30.70 -9.37 16.26
CA VAL A 167 30.23 -9.00 17.61
C VAL A 167 31.13 -9.66 18.64
N LYS A 168 31.86 -8.87 19.43
CA LYS A 168 32.57 -9.37 20.61
C LYS A 168 31.55 -9.49 21.75
N ARG A 169 31.32 -10.72 22.22
CA ARG A 169 30.59 -10.97 23.47
C ARG A 169 31.49 -10.74 24.69
#